data_AF-X6G6A1-F1
#
_entry.id   AF-X6G6A1-F1
#
_cell.length_a   1.000
_cell.length_b   1.000
_cell.length_c   1.000
_cell.angle_alpha   90.00
_cell.angle_beta   90.00
_cell.angle_gamma   90.00
#
_symmetry.space_group_name_H-M   'P 1'
#
loop_
_entity.id
_entity.type
_entity.pdbx_description
1 polymer ?
#
loop_
_entity_poly.entity_id
_entity_poly.type
_entity_poly.pdbx_seq_one_letter_code
_entity_poly.pdbx_strand_id
1 'polypeptide(L)'
;MTGHDPHLQTPAGKPRARAFGITFEGTPGGFNAITDVPGVSVGYATLIPARVCSRLARGRCAPASPPSSSRTSISIRSSMRWRKA
;
A
#
# COMPACT_ATOMS: atom_id res chain seq x y z
N MET A 1 -3.70 -6.14 26.18
CA MET A 1 -3.38 -5.34 24.98
C MET A 1 -2.97 -6.32 23.90
N THR A 2 -3.87 -6.69 22.99
CA THR A 2 -3.56 -7.64 21.91
C THR A 2 -2.52 -7.00 20.99
N GLY A 3 -1.29 -7.49 21.05
CA GLY A 3 -0.16 -6.97 20.29
C GLY A 3 -0.39 -7.14 18.80
N HIS A 4 -0.15 -6.08 18.03
CA HIS A 4 -0.13 -6.14 16.58
C HIS A 4 1.10 -6.94 16.14
N ASP A 5 0.91 -8.19 15.71
CA ASP A 5 1.98 -9.00 15.14
C ASP A 5 2.19 -8.60 13.66
N PRO A 6 3.33 -7.98 13.31
CA PRO A 6 3.62 -7.54 11.95
C PRO A 6 3.81 -8.70 10.96
N HIS A 7 3.99 -9.93 11.44
CA HIS A 7 4.04 -11.10 10.57
C HIS A 7 2.65 -11.53 10.10
N LEU A 8 1.63 -11.34 10.94
CA LEU A 8 0.27 -11.80 10.68
C LEU A 8 -0.64 -10.70 10.16
N GLN A 9 -0.37 -9.44 10.49
CA GLN A 9 -1.24 -8.32 10.14
C GLN A 9 -0.48 -7.16 9.50
N THR A 10 -1.17 -6.40 8.66
CA THR A 10 -0.70 -5.12 8.14
C THR A 10 -0.98 -4.01 9.14
N PRO A 11 -0.27 -2.87 9.10
CA PRO A 11 -0.58 -1.72 9.97
C PRO A 11 -2.03 -1.22 9.84
N ALA A 12 -2.69 -1.50 8.71
CA ALA A 12 -4.11 -1.22 8.47
C ALA A 12 -5.05 -2.33 8.98
N GLY A 13 -4.56 -3.28 9.78
CA GLY A 13 -5.32 -4.36 10.41
C GLY A 13 -5.69 -5.53 9.49
N LYS A 14 -5.32 -5.51 8.21
CA LYS A 14 -5.64 -6.61 7.26
C LYS A 14 -4.70 -7.80 7.46
N PRO A 15 -5.19 -9.04 7.37
CA PRO A 15 -4.35 -10.24 7.50
C PRO A 15 -3.33 -10.31 6.36
N ARG A 16 -2.12 -10.77 6.69
CA ARG A 16 -1.06 -11.11 5.74
C ARG A 16 -1.18 -12.59 5.34
N ALA A 17 -0.50 -12.99 4.27
CA ALA A 17 -0.51 -14.37 3.79
C ALA A 17 -0.09 -15.41 4.85
N ARG A 18 0.87 -15.07 5.73
CA ARG A 18 1.31 -15.93 6.84
C ARG A 18 0.21 -16.21 7.86
N ALA A 19 -0.78 -15.33 8.00
CA ALA A 19 -1.94 -15.57 8.87
C ALA A 19 -2.84 -16.70 8.36
N PHE A 20 -2.76 -17.05 7.08
CA PHE A 20 -3.52 -18.14 6.47
C PHE A 20 -2.73 -19.47 6.42
N GLY A 21 -1.57 -19.55 7.09
CA GLY A 21 -0.76 -20.77 7.11
C GLY A 21 0.01 -21.05 5.81
N ILE A 22 0.11 -20.07 4.91
CA ILE A 22 0.92 -20.20 3.69
C ILE A 22 2.39 -20.25 4.08
N THR A 23 3.06 -21.34 3.71
CA THR A 23 4.49 -21.55 3.96
C THR A 23 5.34 -20.73 3.00
N PHE A 24 6.36 -20.07 3.53
CA PHE A 24 7.34 -19.32 2.75
C PHE A 24 8.74 -19.78 3.15
N GLU A 25 9.63 -19.84 2.16
CA GLU A 25 11.04 -20.13 2.39
C GLU A 25 11.75 -18.96 3.09
N GLY A 26 12.71 -19.30 3.94
CA GLY A 26 13.57 -18.35 4.65
C GLY A 26 12.94 -17.65 5.86
N THR A 27 13.79 -16.94 6.60
CA THR A 27 13.41 -16.20 7.81
C THR A 27 13.18 -14.72 7.48
N PRO A 28 11.95 -14.19 7.63
CA PRO A 28 11.68 -12.77 7.40
C PRO A 28 12.36 -11.88 8.47
N GLY A 29 12.57 -10.61 8.14
CA GLY A 29 12.96 -9.58 9.10
C GLY A 29 11.86 -9.30 10.14
N GLY A 30 12.17 -8.50 11.16
CA GLY A 30 11.30 -8.31 12.34
C GLY A 30 9.93 -7.69 12.03
N PHE A 31 9.83 -6.82 11.03
CA PHE A 31 8.56 -6.26 10.55
C PHE A 31 8.01 -7.00 9.32
N ASN A 32 8.78 -7.96 8.78
CA ASN A 32 8.50 -8.62 7.51
C ASN A 32 8.14 -7.58 6.44
N ALA A 33 8.97 -6.53 6.35
CA ALA A 33 8.73 -5.35 5.53
C ALA A 33 10.06 -4.72 5.08
N ILE A 34 10.03 -3.95 3.98
CA ILE A 34 11.25 -3.30 3.47
C ILE A 34 11.89 -2.32 4.47
N THR A 35 11.11 -1.81 5.42
CA THR A 35 11.55 -0.93 6.51
C THR A 35 12.43 -1.63 7.55
N ASP A 36 12.59 -2.95 7.46
CA ASP A 36 13.57 -3.71 8.25
C ASP A 36 15.01 -3.28 7.95
N VAL A 37 15.25 -2.69 6.77
CA VAL A 37 16.56 -2.13 6.41
C VAL A 37 16.72 -0.75 7.04
N PRO A 38 17.75 -0.53 7.88
CA PRO A 38 18.02 0.78 8.47
C PRO A 38 18.16 1.87 7.39
N GLY A 39 17.55 3.03 7.63
CA GLY A 39 17.59 4.17 6.70
C GLY A 39 16.58 4.11 5.54
N VAL A 40 15.70 3.10 5.50
CA VAL A 40 14.61 2.99 4.52
C VAL A 40 13.29 3.42 5.14
N SER A 41 12.58 4.34 4.47
CA SER A 41 11.23 4.77 4.86
C SER A 41 10.28 4.71 3.66
N VAL A 42 9.02 4.35 3.93
CA VAL A 42 7.97 4.17 2.91
C VAL A 42 6.77 5.08 3.21
N GLY A 43 6.29 5.79 2.20
CA GLY A 43 5.06 6.57 2.25
C GLY A 43 4.17 6.28 1.03
N TYR A 44 2.86 6.17 1.24
CA TYR A 44 1.87 5.94 0.20
C TYR A 44 0.83 7.07 0.17
N ALA A 45 0.42 7.46 -1.04
CA ALA A 45 -0.74 8.30 -1.29
C ALA A 45 -1.72 7.53 -2.19
N THR A 46 -2.92 7.25 -1.67
CA THR A 46 -3.97 6.56 -2.42
C THR A 46 -5.03 7.57 -2.83
N LEU A 47 -5.08 7.85 -4.14
CA LEU A 47 -6.11 8.72 -4.73
C LEU A 47 -7.23 7.85 -5.29
N ILE A 48 -8.38 7.84 -4.60
CA ILE A 48 -9.58 7.12 -5.04
C ILE A 48 -10.59 8.14 -5.60
N PRO A 49 -10.74 8.26 -6.93
CA PRO A 49 -11.75 9.15 -7.51
C PRO A 49 -13.14 8.54 -7.32
N ALA A 50 -14.08 9.31 -6.75
CA ALA A 50 -15.48 8.92 -6.71
C ALA A 50 -16.10 9.08 -8.10
N ARG A 51 -16.62 8.00 -8.69
CA ARG A 51 -17.52 8.10 -9.85
C ARG A 51 -18.94 8.34 -9.33
N VAL A 52 -19.40 9.58 -9.39
CA VAL A 52 -20.83 9.88 -9.33
C VAL A 52 -21.33 10.05 -10.77
N CYS A 53 -22.17 9.12 -11.27
CA CYS A 53 -22.98 9.47 -12.45
C CYS A 53 -24.12 10.35 -11.92
N SER A 54 -23.94 11.67 -12.01
CA SER A 54 -25.04 12.60 -11.81
C SER A 54 -26.07 12.32 -12.90
N ARG A 55 -27.28 11.90 -12.50
CA ARG A 55 -28.40 11.65 -13.42
C ARG A 55 -28.81 12.99 -14.04
N LEU A 56 -28.23 13.34 -15.19
CA LEU A 56 -28.78 14.44 -15.99
C LEU A 56 -30.19 14.04 -16.43
N ALA A 57 -31.14 14.98 -16.38
CA ALA A 57 -32.57 14.80 -16.67
C ALA A 57 -32.91 14.20 -18.06
N ARG A 58 -31.91 13.91 -18.91
CA ARG A 58 -32.06 13.40 -20.29
C ARG A 58 -31.45 12.01 -20.52
N GLY A 59 -31.24 11.22 -19.46
CA GLY A 59 -30.98 9.78 -19.58
C GLY A 59 -29.63 9.37 -20.19
N ARG A 60 -28.67 10.29 -20.36
CA ARG A 60 -27.30 9.97 -20.80
C ARG A 60 -26.29 10.40 -19.75
N CYS A 61 -25.51 9.44 -19.22
CA CYS A 61 -24.28 9.75 -18.48
C CYS A 61 -23.31 10.40 -19.49
N ALA A 62 -23.05 11.70 -19.38
CA ALA A 62 -21.93 12.31 -20.07
C ALA A 62 -20.63 11.82 -19.39
N PRO A 63 -19.58 11.42 -20.13
CA PRO A 63 -18.27 11.33 -19.51
C PRO A 63 -17.87 12.75 -19.13
N ALA A 64 -18.03 13.11 -17.85
CA ALA A 64 -17.23 14.19 -17.30
C ALA A 64 -15.77 13.88 -17.67
N SER A 65 -15.05 14.90 -18.12
CA SER A 65 -13.62 14.88 -18.45
C SER A 65 -12.88 13.84 -17.61
N PRO A 66 -11.97 13.02 -18.19
CA PRO A 66 -11.45 11.83 -17.53
C PRO A 66 -11.05 12.20 -16.10
N PRO A 67 -11.67 11.59 -15.05
CA PRO A 67 -11.22 11.85 -13.70
C PRO A 67 -9.75 11.49 -13.68
N SER A 68 -8.93 12.45 -13.26
CA SER A 68 -7.49 12.31 -13.18
C SER A 68 -7.17 10.92 -12.66
N SER A 69 -6.44 10.18 -13.47
CA SER A 69 -5.92 8.83 -13.21
C SER A 69 -5.77 8.57 -11.71
N SER A 70 -6.47 7.56 -11.19
CA SER A 70 -6.26 7.03 -9.84
C SER A 70 -4.83 6.53 -9.76
N ARG A 71 -3.91 7.42 -9.37
CA ARG A 71 -2.48 7.16 -9.30
C ARG A 71 -2.18 6.82 -7.85
N THR A 72 -1.90 5.55 -7.58
CA THR A 72 -1.25 5.18 -6.33
C THR A 72 0.23 5.44 -6.52
N SER A 73 0.79 6.39 -5.78
CA SER A 73 2.24 6.59 -5.72
C SER A 73 2.78 5.97 -4.44
N ILE A 74 3.78 5.11 -4.59
CA ILE A 74 4.62 4.62 -3.50
C ILE A 74 5.94 5.34 -3.65
N SER A 75 6.34 6.09 -2.62
CA SER A 75 7.66 6.72 -2.57
C SER A 75 8.51 5.99 -1.55
N ILE A 76 9.71 5.59 -1.98
CA ILE A 76 10.74 5.03 -1.12
C ILE A 76 11.84 6.08 -1.06
N ARG A 77 12.08 6.62 0.13
CA ARG A 77 13.23 7.49 0.37
C ARG A 77 14.30 6.63 1.04
N SER A 78 15.43 6.47 0.36
CA SER A 78 16.63 5.84 0.92
C SER A 78 17.69 6.92 1.06
N SER A 79 18.12 7.19 2.29
CA SER A 79 19.27 8.06 2.57
C SER A 79 20.59 7.28 2.62
N MET A 80 20.56 5.98 2.36
CA MET A 80 21.73 5.10 2.45
C MET A 80 22.59 5.25 1.18
N ARG A 81 23.66 6.04 1.25
CA ARG A 81 24.70 6.11 0.22
C ARG A 81 25.42 4.76 0.19
N TRP A 82 25.14 3.92 -0.81
CA TRP A 82 25.86 2.67 -1.04
C TRP A 82 27.37 2.94 -1.12
N ARG A 83 28.12 2.57 -0.08
CA ARG A 83 29.55 2.31 -0.24
C ARG A 83 29.66 0.86 -0.70
N LYS A 84 30.13 0.65 -1.94
CA LYS A 84 30.63 -0.66 -2.37
C LYS A 84 31.70 -1.09 -1.37
N ALA A 85 31.51 -2.24 -0.76
CA ALA A 85 32.63 -3.04 -0.25
C ALA A 85 33.31 -3.72 -1.44
#